data_AF-A0A3S3SBU3-F1
#
_entry.id   AF-A0A3S3SBU3-F1
#
_cell.length_a   1.000
_cell.length_b   1.000
_cell.length_c   1.000
_cell.angle_alpha   90.00
_cell.angle_beta   90.00
_cell.angle_gamma   90.00
#
_symmetry.space_group_name_H-M   'P 1'
#
loop_
_entity.id
_entity.type
_entity.pdbx_description
1 polymer ?
#
loop_
_entity_poly.entity_id
_entity_poly.type
_entity_poly.pdbx_seq_one_letter_code
_entity_poly.pdbx_strand_id
1 'polypeptide(L)'
;MAFAGEPGQQVLDDSSPAQIQTAAEAESQLKLRLEQSGIRTLTVQRSPGRLVVSGMIPNDQSGVWTETQSWFDQAFGAHIPLVSNVMIGNAEQAPRLTLQAIWYGERPYVIAADGARYHEGAFTNDGWTIKHIGETELLLTKGGATVALKYP
;
A
#
# COMPACT_ATOMS: atom_id res chain seq x y z
N MET A 1 14.27 -33.39 -47.47
CA MET A 1 13.18 -32.41 -47.22
C MET A 1 12.42 -32.89 -45.99
N ALA A 2 12.07 -32.16 -44.94
CA ALA A 2 12.39 -30.84 -44.41
C ALA A 2 11.31 -30.57 -43.32
N PHE A 3 11.72 -30.37 -42.06
CA PHE A 3 10.99 -29.71 -40.92
C PHE A 3 9.66 -30.33 -40.43
N ALA A 4 9.26 -30.28 -39.17
CA ALA A 4 9.87 -29.88 -37.91
C ALA A 4 8.95 -30.47 -36.82
N GLY A 5 9.53 -31.08 -35.79
CA GLY A 5 8.83 -31.30 -34.54
C GLY A 5 8.87 -30.00 -33.74
N GLU A 6 7.71 -29.41 -33.50
CA GLU A 6 7.54 -28.39 -32.46
C GLU A 6 6.95 -29.08 -31.22
N PRO A 7 7.73 -29.47 -30.22
CA PRO A 7 7.18 -29.62 -28.89
C PRO A 7 6.88 -28.21 -28.36
N GLY A 8 5.61 -28.00 -28.02
CA GLY A 8 5.09 -26.75 -27.49
C GLY A 8 6.01 -26.16 -26.42
N GLN A 9 6.24 -24.86 -26.55
CA GLN A 9 6.95 -24.05 -25.58
C GLN A 9 6.32 -24.25 -24.20
N GLN A 10 6.88 -25.18 -23.43
CA GLN A 10 6.80 -25.10 -21.98
C GLN A 10 7.49 -23.78 -21.64
N VAL A 11 6.68 -22.81 -21.21
CA VAL A 11 7.13 -21.67 -20.41
C VAL A 11 7.68 -22.25 -19.11
N LEU A 12 8.88 -22.80 -19.18
CA LEU A 12 9.68 -23.17 -18.04
C LEU A 12 9.91 -21.83 -17.34
N ASP A 13 9.25 -21.67 -16.19
CA ASP A 13 9.55 -20.64 -15.23
C ASP A 13 11.08 -20.71 -14.99
N ASP A 14 11.83 -19.81 -15.64
CA ASP A 14 13.30 -19.72 -15.65
C ASP A 14 13.82 -19.24 -14.27
N SER A 15 13.15 -19.65 -13.21
CA SER A 15 13.62 -19.41 -11.85
C SER A 15 14.62 -20.51 -11.52
N SER A 16 15.89 -20.25 -11.82
CA SER A 16 16.99 -21.12 -11.39
C SER A 16 16.93 -21.32 -9.87
N PRO A 17 17.26 -22.51 -9.32
CA PRO A 17 17.19 -22.76 -7.88
C PRO A 17 18.01 -21.74 -7.05
N ALA A 18 19.11 -21.22 -7.60
CA ALA A 18 19.90 -20.15 -6.99
C ALA A 18 19.15 -18.80 -6.90
N GLN A 19 18.32 -18.47 -7.89
CA GLN A 19 17.51 -17.24 -7.89
C GLN A 19 16.35 -17.34 -6.90
N ILE A 20 15.74 -18.52 -6.77
CA ILE A 20 14.68 -18.79 -5.77
C ILE A 20 15.24 -18.67 -4.35
N GLN A 21 16.46 -19.17 -4.12
CA GLN A 21 17.16 -19.03 -2.85
C GLN A 21 17.47 -17.56 -2.52
N THR A 22 17.94 -16.80 -3.52
CA THR A 22 18.24 -15.36 -3.38
C THR A 22 16.96 -14.56 -3.06
N ALA A 23 15.82 -14.91 -3.67
CA ALA A 23 14.54 -14.24 -3.41
C ALA A 23 14.01 -14.49 -2.01
N ALA A 24 14.18 -15.72 -1.51
CA ALA A 24 13.81 -16.06 -0.14
C ALA A 24 14.67 -15.31 0.89
N GLU A 25 15.98 -15.26 0.66
CA GLU A 25 16.91 -14.56 1.54
C GLU A 25 16.64 -13.05 1.53
N ALA A 26 16.46 -12.45 0.35
CA ALA A 26 16.15 -11.03 0.19
C ALA A 26 14.83 -10.66 0.90
N GLU A 27 13.79 -11.50 0.80
CA GLU A 27 12.53 -11.30 1.51
C GLU A 27 12.72 -11.31 3.03
N SER A 28 13.42 -12.31 3.57
CA SER A 28 13.67 -12.44 5.01
C SER A 28 14.50 -11.28 5.54
N GLN A 29 15.54 -10.87 4.83
CA GLN A 29 16.41 -9.75 5.18
C GLN A 29 15.65 -8.41 5.15
N LEU A 30 14.80 -8.21 4.14
CA LEU A 30 13.95 -7.02 4.04
C LEU A 30 12.92 -6.98 5.17
N LYS A 31 12.23 -8.08 5.47
CA LYS A 31 11.29 -8.17 6.60
C LYS A 31 11.98 -7.85 7.93
N LEU A 32 13.14 -8.45 8.20
CA LEU A 32 13.91 -8.19 9.41
C LEU A 32 14.29 -6.71 9.53
N ARG A 33 14.72 -6.09 8.43
CA ARG A 33 15.08 -4.66 8.43
C ARG A 33 13.88 -3.76 8.65
N LEU A 34 12.74 -4.06 8.05
CA LEU A 34 11.47 -3.35 8.28
C LEU A 34 11.04 -3.46 9.75
N GLU A 35 11.16 -4.64 10.36
CA GLU A 35 10.85 -4.85 11.77
C GLU A 35 11.79 -4.08 12.70
N GLN A 36 13.11 -4.11 12.44
CA GLN A 36 14.10 -3.34 13.19
C GLN A 36 13.90 -1.83 13.05
N SER A 37 13.41 -1.40 11.89
CA SER A 37 13.08 -0.01 11.59
C SER A 37 11.76 0.45 12.20
N GLY A 38 10.98 -0.45 12.81
CA GLY A 38 9.65 -0.14 13.35
C GLY A 38 8.55 -0.03 12.30
N ILE A 39 8.81 -0.40 11.04
CA ILE A 39 7.84 -0.37 9.95
C ILE A 39 7.13 -1.73 9.86
N ARG A 40 6.02 -1.88 10.59
CA ARG A 40 5.21 -3.11 10.60
C ARG A 40 4.00 -3.08 9.68
N THR A 41 3.74 -1.93 9.07
CA THR A 41 2.58 -1.68 8.20
C THR A 41 2.83 -2.10 6.75
N LEU A 42 4.06 -2.47 6.42
CA LEU A 42 4.44 -2.91 5.08
C LEU A 42 4.36 -4.42 4.95
N THR A 43 3.71 -4.85 3.88
CA THR A 43 3.64 -6.25 3.46
C THR A 43 4.66 -6.50 2.36
N VAL A 44 5.53 -7.49 2.58
CA VAL A 44 6.50 -7.95 1.58
C VAL A 44 5.97 -9.23 0.94
N GLN A 45 5.78 -9.21 -0.38
CA GLN A 45 5.34 -10.34 -1.17
C GLN A 45 6.38 -10.70 -2.24
N ARG A 46 6.66 -11.99 -2.36
CA ARG A 46 7.50 -12.51 -3.43
C ARG A 46 6.67 -12.72 -4.70
N SER A 47 7.16 -12.23 -5.82
CA SER A 47 6.63 -12.48 -7.15
C SER A 47 7.71 -13.14 -8.02
N PRO A 48 7.34 -13.87 -9.08
CA PRO A 48 8.33 -14.46 -9.98
C PRO A 48 9.27 -13.36 -10.52
N GLY A 49 10.56 -13.51 -10.22
CA GLY A 49 11.62 -12.58 -10.63
C GLY A 49 11.67 -11.22 -9.92
N ARG A 50 10.87 -10.97 -8.85
CA ARG A 50 10.88 -9.67 -8.14
C ARG A 50 10.30 -9.73 -6.73
N LEU A 51 10.65 -8.75 -5.92
CA LEU A 51 10.02 -8.52 -4.61
C LEU A 51 9.09 -7.32 -4.68
N VAL A 52 7.89 -7.46 -4.15
CA VAL A 52 6.88 -6.39 -4.11
C VAL A 52 6.63 -6.00 -2.66
N VAL A 53 6.76 -4.72 -2.35
CA VAL A 53 6.43 -4.19 -1.03
C VAL A 53 5.26 -3.25 -1.17
N SER A 54 4.20 -3.53 -0.45
CA SER A 54 2.97 -2.76 -0.47
C SER A 54 2.54 -2.42 0.94
N GLY A 55 2.02 -1.21 1.12
CA GLY A 55 1.49 -0.77 2.40
C GLY A 55 1.58 0.74 2.56
N MET A 56 1.27 1.21 3.76
CA MET A 56 1.32 2.62 4.09
C MET A 56 2.31 2.86 5.23
N ILE A 57 3.16 3.87 5.09
CA ILE A 57 4.06 4.31 6.17
C ILE A 57 3.78 5.76 6.54
N PRO A 58 3.93 6.14 7.82
CA PRO A 58 3.85 7.54 8.22
C PRO A 58 4.93 8.37 7.53
N ASN A 59 4.68 9.68 7.39
CA ASN A 59 5.64 10.59 6.77
C ASN A 59 6.98 10.63 7.51
N ASP A 60 6.96 10.47 8.83
CA ASP A 60 8.16 10.40 9.67
C ASP A 60 9.05 9.19 9.31
N GLN A 61 8.45 8.10 8.81
CA GLN A 61 9.17 6.88 8.41
C GLN A 61 9.55 6.86 6.92
N SER A 62 9.24 7.92 6.16
CA SER A 62 9.61 8.02 4.74
C SER A 62 11.12 7.96 4.51
N GLY A 63 11.92 8.60 5.38
CA GLY A 63 13.37 8.56 5.31
C GLY A 63 13.92 7.15 5.55
N VAL A 64 13.42 6.49 6.59
CA VAL A 64 13.80 5.11 6.95
C VAL A 64 13.46 4.11 5.84
N TRP A 65 12.29 4.28 5.22
CA TRP A 65 11.88 3.48 4.06
C TRP A 65 12.79 3.72 2.84
N THR A 66 13.09 4.99 2.53
CA THR A 66 13.99 5.35 1.42
C THR A 66 15.39 4.75 1.61
N GLU A 67 15.92 4.78 2.84
CA GLU A 67 17.20 4.17 3.18
C GLU A 67 17.15 2.63 3.05
N THR A 68 16.05 2.02 3.48
CA THR A 68 15.80 0.57 3.34
C THR A 68 15.75 0.16 1.87
N GLN A 69 15.08 0.93 1.01
CA GLN A 69 15.04 0.69 -0.44
C GLN A 69 16.44 0.81 -1.06
N SER A 70 17.18 1.86 -0.71
CA SER A 70 18.53 2.09 -1.24
C SER A 70 19.48 0.96 -0.86
N TRP A 71 19.42 0.51 0.40
CA TRP A 71 20.21 -0.64 0.84
C TRP A 71 19.80 -1.93 0.13
N PHE A 72 18.50 -2.16 -0.09
CA PHE A 72 18.02 -3.34 -0.79
C PHE A 72 18.50 -3.35 -2.25
N ASP A 73 18.43 -2.21 -2.93
CA ASP A 73 18.92 -2.07 -4.30
C ASP A 73 20.44 -2.35 -4.38
N GLN A 74 21.21 -1.87 -3.41
CA GLN A 74 22.65 -2.17 -3.33
C GLN A 74 22.97 -3.64 -3.03
N ALA A 75 22.18 -4.29 -2.16
CA ALA A 75 22.44 -5.67 -1.72
C ALA A 75 21.90 -6.72 -2.71
N PHE A 76 20.74 -6.46 -3.30
CA PHE A 76 19.97 -7.43 -4.09
C PHE A 76 19.54 -6.92 -5.46
N GLY A 77 19.60 -5.62 -5.74
CA GLY A 77 19.10 -5.01 -6.99
C GLY A 77 19.75 -5.54 -8.27
N ALA A 78 20.96 -6.10 -8.18
CA ALA A 78 21.63 -6.78 -9.29
C ALA A 78 20.96 -8.12 -9.68
N HIS A 79 20.22 -8.74 -8.77
CA HIS A 79 19.60 -10.05 -8.95
C HIS A 79 18.07 -10.01 -8.92
N ILE A 80 17.49 -9.14 -8.08
CA ILE A 80 16.05 -9.08 -7.81
C ILE A 80 15.62 -7.63 -7.64
N PRO A 81 14.82 -7.08 -8.57
CA PRO A 81 14.27 -5.73 -8.42
C PRO A 81 13.22 -5.68 -7.30
N LEU A 82 13.22 -4.56 -6.59
CA LEU A 82 12.22 -4.21 -5.58
C LEU A 82 11.16 -3.29 -6.19
N VAL A 83 9.93 -3.78 -6.27
CA VAL A 83 8.76 -2.98 -6.65
C VAL A 83 8.18 -2.35 -5.39
N SER A 84 8.33 -1.04 -5.25
CA SER A 84 7.76 -0.28 -4.14
C SER A 84 6.38 0.25 -4.52
N ASN A 85 5.35 -0.34 -3.92
CA ASN A 85 3.98 0.16 -3.93
C ASN A 85 3.61 0.69 -2.53
N VAL A 86 4.58 1.38 -1.92
CA VAL A 86 4.46 1.96 -0.57
C VAL A 86 3.94 3.38 -0.68
N MET A 87 2.85 3.65 0.02
CA MET A 87 2.28 4.99 0.13
C MET A 87 2.81 5.67 1.39
N ILE A 88 3.27 6.90 1.24
CA ILE A 88 3.68 7.74 2.36
C ILE A 88 2.47 8.56 2.80
N GLY A 89 2.05 8.37 4.04
CA GLY A 89 0.91 9.07 4.62
C GLY A 89 0.69 8.69 6.08
N ASN A 90 0.32 9.68 6.90
CA ASN A 90 -0.02 9.43 8.29
C ASN A 90 -1.46 8.88 8.35
N ALA A 91 -1.60 7.56 8.51
CA ALA A 91 -2.87 6.94 8.85
C ALA A 91 -3.37 7.33 10.26
N GLU A 92 -2.45 7.75 11.13
CA GLU A 92 -2.71 8.10 12.54
C GLU A 92 -3.16 9.54 12.75
N GLN A 93 -2.97 10.43 11.77
CA GLN A 93 -3.59 11.75 11.87
C GLN A 93 -5.08 11.57 11.63
N ALA A 94 -5.85 11.61 12.72
CA ALA A 94 -7.29 11.73 12.68
C ALA A 94 -7.66 12.74 11.59
N PRO A 95 -8.60 12.40 10.69
CA PRO A 95 -8.97 13.31 9.63
C PRO A 95 -9.35 14.64 10.27
N ARG A 96 -8.73 15.73 9.82
CA ARG A 96 -9.11 17.11 10.18
C ARG A 96 -10.40 17.50 9.46
N LEU A 97 -11.35 16.58 9.44
CA LEU A 97 -12.67 16.77 8.88
C LEU A 97 -13.59 17.13 10.04
N THR A 98 -13.75 18.41 10.29
CA THR A 98 -14.78 18.88 11.21
C THR A 98 -16.12 18.81 10.51
N LEU A 99 -16.98 17.91 10.96
CA LEU A 99 -18.33 17.78 10.43
C LEU A 99 -19.20 18.94 10.93
N GLN A 100 -19.89 19.60 10.00
CA GLN A 100 -20.86 20.64 10.31
C GLN A 100 -22.28 20.08 10.31
N ALA A 101 -22.62 19.25 9.31
CA ALA A 101 -23.94 18.64 9.19
C ALA A 101 -23.87 17.34 8.39
N ILE A 102 -24.86 16.48 8.60
CA ILE A 102 -25.05 15.24 7.84
C ILE A 102 -26.46 15.26 7.27
N TRP A 103 -26.58 14.92 5.99
CA TRP A 103 -27.85 14.78 5.32
C TRP A 103 -28.10 13.31 4.99
N TYR A 104 -29.19 12.75 5.48
CA TYR A 104 -29.52 11.31 5.42
C TYR A 104 -30.61 10.95 4.41
N GLY A 105 -30.94 11.81 3.45
CA GLY A 105 -31.93 11.45 2.44
C GLY A 105 -31.40 10.44 1.42
N GLU A 106 -32.06 10.33 0.27
CA GLU A 106 -31.84 9.26 -0.73
C GLU A 106 -30.37 9.08 -1.20
N ARG A 107 -29.56 10.14 -1.06
CA ARG A 107 -28.10 10.11 -1.26
C ARG A 107 -27.41 10.77 -0.07
N PRO A 108 -26.94 10.02 0.93
CA PRO A 108 -26.35 10.62 2.10
C PRO A 108 -25.08 11.41 1.74
N TYR A 109 -24.87 12.53 2.43
CA TYR A 109 -23.67 13.34 2.30
C TYR A 109 -23.35 14.09 3.58
N VAL A 110 -22.07 14.39 3.76
CA VAL A 110 -21.57 15.19 4.87
C VAL A 110 -21.19 16.58 4.40
N ILE A 111 -21.46 17.59 5.23
CA ILE A 111 -21.01 18.96 5.03
C ILE A 111 -19.90 19.21 6.04
N ALA A 112 -18.71 19.57 5.54
CA ALA A 112 -17.58 19.93 6.38
C ALA A 112 -17.66 21.39 6.83
N ALA A 113 -16.87 21.76 7.85
CA ALA A 113 -16.80 23.12 8.36
C ALA A 113 -16.35 24.16 7.32
N ASP A 114 -15.64 23.74 6.27
CA ASP A 114 -15.28 24.60 5.13
C ASP A 114 -16.44 24.80 4.13
N GLY A 115 -17.56 24.10 4.31
CA GLY A 115 -18.73 24.13 3.42
C GLY A 115 -18.69 23.08 2.31
N ALA A 116 -17.58 22.35 2.13
CA ALA A 116 -17.50 21.25 1.19
C ALA A 116 -18.51 20.13 1.53
N ARG A 117 -19.09 19.57 0.47
CA ARG A 117 -20.03 18.46 0.55
C ARG A 117 -19.34 17.20 0.06
N TYR A 118 -19.29 16.17 0.89
CA TYR A 118 -18.66 14.90 0.57
C TYR A 118 -19.70 13.77 0.57
N HIS A 119 -19.72 13.03 -0.54
CA HIS A 119 -20.50 11.81 -0.71
C HIS A 119 -19.61 10.60 -0.47
N GLU A 120 -20.20 9.41 -0.34
CA GLU A 120 -19.43 8.17 -0.41
C GLU A 120 -18.62 8.11 -1.72
N GLY A 121 -17.36 7.72 -1.61
CA GLY A 121 -16.37 7.75 -2.69
C GLY A 121 -15.69 9.11 -2.91
N ALA A 122 -16.15 10.19 -2.25
CA ALA A 122 -15.52 11.51 -2.41
C ALA A 122 -14.17 11.60 -1.69
N PHE A 123 -13.26 12.36 -2.29
CA PHE A 123 -11.96 12.69 -1.70
C PHE A 123 -12.06 14.00 -0.92
N THR A 124 -11.60 13.98 0.33
CA THR A 124 -11.47 15.16 1.19
C THR A 124 -10.19 15.92 0.88
N ASN A 125 -10.14 17.17 1.31
CA ASN A 125 -8.99 18.05 1.08
C ASN A 125 -7.69 17.56 1.78
N ASP A 126 -7.81 16.72 2.81
CA ASP A 126 -6.67 16.09 3.53
C ASP A 126 -6.30 14.73 2.91
N GLY A 127 -6.89 14.37 1.77
CA GLY A 127 -6.58 13.15 1.01
C GLY A 127 -7.23 11.87 1.57
N TRP A 128 -8.30 12.00 2.36
CA TRP A 128 -9.10 10.88 2.80
C TRP A 128 -10.25 10.62 1.83
N THR A 129 -10.61 9.36 1.59
CA THR A 129 -11.80 9.00 0.84
C THR A 129 -12.92 8.65 1.81
N ILE A 130 -14.11 9.19 1.60
CA ILE A 130 -15.30 8.77 2.34
C ILE A 130 -15.67 7.36 1.88
N LYS A 131 -15.50 6.35 2.75
CA LYS A 131 -15.82 4.96 2.45
C LYS A 131 -17.30 4.67 2.69
N HIS A 132 -17.84 5.16 3.81
CA HIS A 132 -19.23 4.94 4.18
C HIS A 132 -19.74 6.06 5.09
N ILE A 133 -20.97 6.52 4.88
CA ILE A 133 -21.65 7.49 5.75
C ILE A 133 -22.72 6.74 6.54
N GLY A 134 -22.38 6.31 7.75
CA GLY A 134 -23.32 5.67 8.67
C GLY A 134 -24.12 6.68 9.48
N GLU A 135 -25.03 6.19 10.32
CA GLU A 135 -25.86 7.00 11.24
C GLU A 135 -25.13 7.43 12.52
N THR A 136 -24.10 6.68 12.93
CA THR A 136 -23.31 6.91 14.16
C THR A 136 -21.86 7.29 13.89
N GLU A 137 -21.36 6.95 12.70
CA GLU A 137 -19.97 7.15 12.32
C GLU A 137 -19.80 7.29 10.81
N LEU A 138 -18.78 8.05 10.45
CA LEU A 138 -18.28 8.20 9.10
C LEU A 138 -17.02 7.35 8.95
N LEU A 139 -17.03 6.41 8.00
CA LEU A 139 -15.82 5.65 7.67
C LEU A 139 -15.04 6.39 6.61
N LEU A 140 -13.79 6.71 6.92
CA LEU A 140 -12.84 7.30 6.00
C LEU A 140 -11.73 6.31 5.73
N THR A 141 -11.19 6.32 4.51
CA THR A 141 -10.02 5.52 4.16
C THR A 141 -8.95 6.36 3.50
N LYS A 142 -7.68 6.08 3.82
CA LYS A 142 -6.52 6.71 3.18
C LYS A 142 -5.46 5.64 2.99
N GLY A 143 -5.14 5.36 1.73
CA GLY A 143 -4.18 4.34 1.29
C GLY A 143 -4.25 3.01 2.06
N GLY A 144 -5.46 2.48 2.25
CA GLY A 144 -5.71 1.18 2.88
C GLY A 144 -6.02 1.23 4.38
N ALA A 145 -5.63 2.29 5.09
CA ALA A 145 -6.08 2.52 6.46
C ALA A 145 -7.55 2.93 6.47
N THR A 146 -8.35 2.43 7.41
CA THR A 146 -9.74 2.83 7.62
C THR A 146 -9.88 3.43 9.02
N VAL A 147 -10.46 4.63 9.12
CA VAL A 147 -10.73 5.34 10.37
C VAL A 147 -12.22 5.61 10.46
N ALA A 148 -12.79 5.34 11.62
CA ALA A 148 -14.16 5.70 11.96
C ALA A 148 -14.17 7.04 12.71
N LEU A 149 -14.84 8.04 12.14
CA LEU A 149 -15.09 9.31 12.78
C LEU A 149 -16.51 9.29 13.36
N LYS A 150 -16.61 9.13 14.68
CA LYS A 150 -17.89 9.14 15.38
C LYS A 150 -18.49 10.53 15.40
N TYR A 151 -19.81 10.60 15.25
CA TYR A 151 -20.53 11.84 15.44
C TYR A 151 -20.61 12.17 16.93
N PRO A 152 -20.56 13.46 17.30
CA PRO A 152 -20.74 13.90 18.68
C PRO A 152 -22.14 13.58 19.24
#